data_AF-A0A0Q4L5M9-F1
#
_entry.id   AF-A0A0Q4L5M9-F1
#
_cell.length_a   1.000
_cell.length_b   1.000
_cell.length_c   1.000
_cell.angle_alpha   90.00
_cell.angle_beta   90.00
_cell.angle_gamma   90.00
#
_symmetry.space_group_name_H-M   'P 1'
#
loop_
_entity.id
_entity.type
_entity.pdbx_description
1 polymer ?
#
loop_
_entity_poly.entity_id
_entity_poly.type
_entity_poly.pdbx_seq_one_letter_code
_entity_poly.pdbx_strand_id
1 'polypeptide(L)'
;MFRVRLLFIASAVSGGILLAGCTVGPDYRPKAAAELGVPDAYSVTPATSPEDLTRWWQKFDDPVLGQLVEQAAATNLDLAQSVARLRQARESLIQNRASLLPTVSGSAGYQRNENVRGGGRSFTLPDGTLVDTGGGGTNSVSLGASASYQVGVFGEIRRTVEASRADYAASGYDYATVLISVESEVARNYVLARLYQQQLANARASLAIQDDNLEIAGFRVQAGLVSSVDAEQARAQRAQTAATIPSLDQQYAAAVARIGILTGQAPGALRPLMAPVKAIPTGPAAVGVGIPGDTLRQRPDIRSAERALAAATARIGVAKAQLYPALAITGNLNTNATSLGSIGDAITGSLFAGLTQAIFNGGRLRSQVRTSEAATDGALALYQSTVLTALEDVENAVVALQTAQERERQFAIALDASNNSAILSRSQYRTGLTDFTTLNQQETALLSARNGATQARADAATALIALYAALGGGWDSTVIPEAPPSAPNTSEAR
;
A
#
# COMPACT_ATOMS: atom_id res chain seq x y z
N MET A 1 58.58 50.52 -9.23
CA MET A 1 59.19 49.16 -9.34
C MET A 1 58.82 48.43 -8.05
N PHE A 2 58.04 47.35 -7.96
CA PHE A 2 57.69 46.25 -8.85
C PHE A 2 56.21 45.88 -8.60
N ARG A 3 55.35 46.03 -9.62
CA ARG A 3 54.07 45.33 -9.74
C ARG A 3 54.35 44.07 -10.55
N VAL A 4 54.50 42.91 -9.91
CA VAL A 4 54.59 41.62 -10.62
C VAL A 4 53.77 40.56 -9.89
N ARG A 5 52.56 40.39 -10.42
CA ARG A 5 51.87 39.12 -10.70
C ARG A 5 51.40 38.27 -9.51
N LEU A 6 50.26 38.70 -8.98
CA LEU A 6 49.16 37.91 -8.41
C LEU A 6 48.53 36.89 -9.42
N LEU A 7 49.28 36.43 -10.43
CA LEU A 7 48.75 35.81 -11.64
C LEU A 7 48.92 34.28 -11.70
N PHE A 8 49.47 33.66 -10.65
CA PHE A 8 49.65 32.20 -10.57
C PHE A 8 48.57 31.46 -9.77
N ILE A 9 47.73 32.15 -9.00
CA ILE A 9 46.62 31.51 -8.26
C ILE A 9 45.35 31.41 -9.13
N ALA A 10 45.21 32.25 -10.16
CA ALA A 10 44.06 32.23 -11.07
C ALA A 10 44.12 31.10 -12.13
N SER A 11 45.28 30.48 -12.37
CA SER A 11 45.43 29.47 -13.43
C SER A 11 45.13 28.02 -12.99
N ALA A 12 44.91 27.78 -11.69
CA ALA A 12 44.43 26.49 -11.18
C ALA A 12 42.89 26.38 -11.14
N VAL A 13 42.17 27.50 -11.32
CA VAL A 13 40.70 27.57 -11.24
C VAL A 13 40.03 27.32 -12.60
N SER A 14 40.75 27.48 -13.72
CA SER A 14 40.20 27.28 -15.08
C SER A 14 40.30 25.85 -15.65
N GLY A 15 40.88 24.90 -14.92
CA GLY A 15 40.90 23.47 -15.29
C GLY A 15 39.68 22.66 -14.80
N GLY A 16 38.77 23.26 -14.03
CA GLY A 16 37.67 22.56 -13.35
C GLY A 16 36.36 22.43 -14.14
N ILE A 17 36.29 22.88 -15.40
CA ILE A 17 35.00 23.02 -16.13
C ILE A 17 34.70 21.84 -17.09
N LEU A 18 35.52 20.77 -17.11
CA LEU A 18 35.22 19.54 -17.87
C LEU A 18 34.94 18.29 -17.02
N LEU A 19 34.64 18.46 -15.73
CA LEU A 19 33.97 17.41 -14.94
C LEU A 19 32.45 17.54 -15.12
N ALA A 20 31.97 17.41 -16.35
CA ALA A 20 30.63 16.90 -16.57
C ALA A 20 30.64 15.47 -16.01
N GLY A 21 30.35 15.35 -14.71
CA GLY A 21 30.56 14.13 -13.94
C GLY A 21 29.84 12.97 -14.58
N CYS A 22 30.61 12.07 -15.19
CA CYS A 22 30.10 10.88 -15.85
C CYS A 22 29.39 10.01 -14.83
N THR A 23 28.05 10.02 -14.81
CA THR A 23 27.25 9.05 -14.08
C THR A 23 27.27 7.75 -14.86
N VAL A 24 27.97 6.73 -14.36
CA VAL A 24 28.07 5.45 -15.06
C VAL A 24 26.82 4.60 -14.88
N GLY A 25 26.66 3.61 -15.76
CA GLY A 25 25.50 2.72 -15.79
C GLY A 25 24.34 3.23 -16.63
N PRO A 26 23.28 2.41 -16.79
CA PRO A 26 22.15 2.73 -17.64
C PRO A 26 21.31 3.87 -17.05
N ASP A 27 20.82 4.75 -17.92
CA ASP A 27 19.80 5.73 -17.58
C ASP A 27 18.42 5.10 -17.76
N TYR A 28 17.60 5.16 -16.71
CA TYR A 28 16.23 4.66 -16.78
C TYR A 28 15.41 5.45 -17.79
N ARG A 29 14.62 4.74 -18.59
CA ARG A 29 13.63 5.31 -19.51
C ARG A 29 12.30 4.58 -19.31
N PRO A 30 11.17 5.31 -19.23
CA PRO A 30 9.84 4.70 -19.21
C PRO A 30 9.65 3.77 -20.40
N LYS A 31 8.97 2.65 -20.16
CA LYS A 31 8.68 1.64 -21.17
C LYS A 31 7.42 2.03 -21.96
N ALA A 32 7.46 1.82 -23.28
CA ALA A 32 6.28 2.02 -24.11
C ALA A 32 5.22 0.94 -23.83
N ALA A 33 3.94 1.24 -24.04
CA ALA A 33 2.84 0.28 -23.82
C ALA A 33 3.03 -1.04 -24.59
N ALA A 34 3.55 -0.98 -25.81
CA ALA A 34 3.89 -2.15 -26.62
C ALA A 34 4.99 -3.03 -25.98
N GLU A 35 5.98 -2.44 -25.29
CA GLU A 35 7.01 -3.20 -24.55
C GLU A 35 6.45 -3.89 -23.29
N LEU A 36 5.26 -3.47 -22.84
CA LEU A 36 4.57 -4.00 -21.67
C LEU A 36 3.49 -5.03 -22.03
N GLY A 37 3.37 -5.38 -23.31
CA GLY A 37 2.37 -6.35 -23.78
C GLY A 37 0.93 -5.81 -23.79
N VAL A 38 0.76 -4.49 -23.75
CA VAL A 38 -0.56 -3.85 -23.84
C VAL A 38 -1.05 -3.94 -25.31
N PRO A 39 -2.22 -4.53 -25.58
CA PRO A 39 -2.73 -4.67 -26.94
C PRO A 39 -3.19 -3.32 -27.52
N ASP A 40 -3.06 -3.18 -28.85
CA ASP A 40 -3.46 -1.96 -29.58
C ASP A 40 -4.98 -1.72 -29.59
N ALA A 41 -5.75 -2.81 -29.46
CA ALA A 41 -7.20 -2.80 -29.37
C ALA A 41 -7.65 -3.56 -28.13
N TYR A 42 -8.64 -3.03 -27.43
CA TYR A 42 -9.18 -3.60 -26.21
C TYR A 42 -10.65 -3.95 -26.37
N SER A 43 -11.13 -4.96 -25.65
CA SER A 43 -12.50 -5.47 -25.75
C SER A 43 -13.56 -4.48 -25.26
N VAL A 44 -13.16 -3.49 -24.46
CA VAL A 44 -14.03 -2.46 -23.88
C VAL A 44 -13.91 -1.14 -24.65
N THR A 45 -15.03 -0.62 -25.11
CA THR A 45 -15.11 0.68 -25.80
C THR A 45 -14.77 1.80 -24.82
N PRO A 46 -13.77 2.66 -25.13
CA PRO A 46 -13.40 3.74 -24.24
C PRO A 46 -14.48 4.84 -24.21
N ALA A 47 -14.68 5.41 -23.03
CA ALA A 47 -15.52 6.57 -22.82
C ALA A 47 -14.91 7.84 -23.44
N THR A 48 -15.78 8.75 -23.85
CA THR A 48 -15.40 9.99 -24.54
C THR A 48 -14.70 11.02 -23.64
N SER A 49 -14.75 10.84 -22.32
CA SER A 49 -14.11 11.76 -21.36
C SER A 49 -13.68 11.00 -20.09
N PRO A 50 -12.48 11.29 -19.55
CA PRO A 50 -12.02 10.67 -18.31
C PRO A 50 -12.90 11.14 -17.15
N GLU A 51 -13.52 10.18 -16.46
CA GLU A 51 -14.35 10.42 -15.30
C GLU A 51 -13.46 10.64 -14.05
N ASP A 52 -13.83 11.57 -13.16
CA ASP A 52 -13.13 11.71 -11.88
C ASP A 52 -13.46 10.50 -11.00
N LEU A 53 -12.44 9.71 -10.68
CA LEU A 53 -12.52 8.50 -9.87
C LEU A 53 -11.98 8.70 -8.44
N THR A 54 -11.54 9.91 -8.07
CA THR A 54 -10.95 10.19 -6.75
C THR A 54 -11.89 9.87 -5.60
N ARG A 55 -13.20 10.16 -5.76
CA ARG A 55 -14.26 9.88 -4.77
C ARG A 55 -15.43 9.11 -5.38
N TRP A 56 -15.13 8.02 -6.07
CA TRP A 56 -16.11 7.22 -6.81
C TRP A 56 -17.31 6.76 -5.96
N TRP A 57 -17.13 6.54 -4.65
CA TRP A 57 -18.20 6.09 -3.74
C TRP A 57 -19.35 7.10 -3.61
N GLN A 58 -19.10 8.39 -3.89
CA GLN A 58 -20.14 9.42 -3.86
C GLN A 58 -21.20 9.20 -4.94
N LYS A 59 -20.87 8.46 -6.01
CA LYS A 59 -21.79 8.13 -7.12
C LYS A 59 -22.86 7.12 -6.77
N PHE A 60 -22.78 6.50 -5.59
CA PHE A 60 -23.83 5.62 -5.05
C PHE A 60 -24.95 6.38 -4.33
N ASP A 61 -24.83 7.71 -4.20
CA ASP A 61 -25.80 8.60 -3.55
C ASP A 61 -26.19 8.18 -2.12
N ASP A 62 -25.28 7.51 -1.40
CA ASP A 62 -25.46 7.11 0.00
C ASP A 62 -24.49 7.88 0.93
N PRO A 63 -24.98 8.83 1.76
CA PRO A 63 -24.12 9.62 2.63
C PRO A 63 -23.47 8.79 3.76
N VAL A 64 -24.09 7.69 4.19
CA VAL A 64 -23.50 6.81 5.22
C VAL A 64 -22.33 6.04 4.65
N LEU A 65 -22.45 5.57 3.40
CA LEU A 65 -21.32 4.97 2.69
C LEU A 65 -20.15 5.96 2.58
N GLY A 66 -20.42 7.18 2.11
CA GLY A 66 -19.38 8.20 1.98
C GLY A 66 -18.69 8.53 3.30
N GLN A 67 -19.45 8.67 4.39
CA GLN A 67 -18.91 8.91 5.72
C GLN A 67 -18.00 7.77 6.18
N LEU A 68 -18.40 6.51 5.98
CA LEU A 68 -17.62 5.35 6.41
C LEU A 68 -16.32 5.20 5.62
N VAL A 69 -16.34 5.46 4.31
CA VAL A 69 -15.15 5.42 3.46
C VAL A 69 -14.17 6.52 3.86
N GLU A 70 -14.64 7.77 4.00
CA GLU A 70 -13.79 8.89 4.43
C GLU A 70 -13.24 8.68 5.84
N GLN A 71 -14.03 8.11 6.76
CA GLN A 71 -13.55 7.76 8.08
C GLN A 71 -12.47 6.68 8.03
N ALA A 72 -12.66 5.61 7.25
CA ALA A 72 -11.64 4.57 7.08
C ALA A 72 -10.34 5.12 6.50
N ALA A 73 -10.41 6.00 5.49
CA ALA A 73 -9.23 6.67 4.94
C ALA A 73 -8.43 7.46 6.01
N ALA A 74 -9.11 7.97 7.04
CA ALA A 74 -8.48 8.74 8.12
C ALA A 74 -7.97 7.89 9.30
N THR A 75 -8.65 6.79 9.65
CA THR A 75 -8.42 6.07 10.93
C THR A 75 -8.01 4.61 10.78
N ASN A 76 -7.98 4.06 9.57
CA ASN A 76 -7.60 2.67 9.35
C ASN A 76 -6.14 2.39 9.74
N LEU A 77 -5.92 1.25 10.41
CA LEU A 77 -4.61 0.88 10.94
C LEU A 77 -3.63 0.34 9.88
N ASP A 78 -4.13 -0.28 8.81
CA ASP A 78 -3.30 -0.71 7.68
C ASP A 78 -2.77 0.52 6.91
N LEU A 79 -3.61 1.56 6.77
CA LEU A 79 -3.17 2.87 6.26
C LEU A 79 -2.16 3.53 7.17
N ALA A 80 -2.36 3.51 8.49
CA ALA A 80 -1.38 4.03 9.44
C ALA A 80 -0.02 3.31 9.32
N GLN A 81 -0.02 1.99 9.14
CA GLN A 81 1.19 1.21 8.89
C GLN A 81 1.85 1.60 7.56
N SER A 82 1.07 1.78 6.50
CA SER A 82 1.58 2.17 5.19
C SER A 82 2.19 3.58 5.22
N VAL A 83 1.56 4.53 5.91
CA VAL A 83 2.11 5.87 6.16
C VAL A 83 3.44 5.79 6.93
N ALA A 84 3.56 4.90 7.92
CA ALA A 84 4.81 4.72 8.64
C ALA A 84 5.94 4.19 7.73
N ARG A 85 5.64 3.25 6.82
CA ARG A 85 6.59 2.77 5.79
C ARG A 85 6.99 3.88 4.83
N LEU A 86 6.04 4.72 4.40
CA LEU A 86 6.32 5.88 3.55
C LEU A 86 7.24 6.90 4.25
N ARG A 87 7.04 7.16 5.55
CA ARG A 87 7.97 7.97 6.35
C ARG A 87 9.36 7.32 6.44
N GLN A 88 9.44 6.01 6.67
CA GLN A 88 10.72 5.29 6.68
C GLN A 88 11.47 5.43 5.35
N ALA A 89 10.75 5.34 4.21
CA ALA A 89 11.35 5.52 2.89
C ALA A 89 11.84 6.96 2.66
N ARG A 90 11.11 7.97 3.18
CA ARG A 90 11.57 9.37 3.17
C ARG A 90 12.87 9.54 3.96
N GLU A 91 12.95 9.01 5.18
CA GLU A 91 14.15 9.13 6.01
C GLU A 91 15.34 8.38 5.40
N SER A 92 15.08 7.24 4.75
CA SER A 92 16.11 6.53 3.97
C SER A 92 16.65 7.38 2.81
N LEU A 93 15.77 8.12 2.12
CA LEU A 93 16.19 9.08 1.09
C LEU A 93 17.00 10.24 1.68
N ILE A 94 16.65 10.75 2.87
CA ILE A 94 17.42 11.79 3.56
C ILE A 94 18.81 11.27 3.93
N GLN A 95 18.91 10.05 4.49
CA GLN A 95 20.19 9.40 4.80
C GLN A 95 21.07 9.25 3.55
N ASN A 96 20.50 8.77 2.44
CA ASN A 96 21.24 8.63 1.19
C ASN A 96 21.66 9.99 0.60
N ARG A 97 20.85 11.03 0.76
CA ARG A 97 21.22 12.40 0.36
C ARG A 97 22.32 12.98 1.24
N ALA A 98 22.37 12.64 2.53
CA ALA A 98 23.43 13.10 3.42
C ALA A 98 24.81 12.62 2.95
N SER A 99 24.89 11.47 2.27
CA SER A 99 26.12 10.98 1.63
C SER A 99 26.65 11.89 0.51
N LEU A 100 25.87 12.87 0.03
CA LEU A 100 26.37 13.91 -0.89
C LEU A 100 27.20 14.99 -0.20
N LEU A 101 27.21 15.01 1.13
CA LEU A 101 27.91 15.96 1.97
C LEU A 101 29.05 15.27 2.74
N PRO A 102 30.08 16.02 3.19
CA PRO A 102 31.09 15.49 4.09
C PRO A 102 30.46 15.08 5.41
N THR A 103 30.87 13.93 5.93
CA THR A 103 30.59 13.52 7.31
C THR A 103 31.63 14.15 8.23
N VAL A 104 31.20 14.76 9.32
CA VAL A 104 32.08 15.33 10.35
C VAL A 104 31.83 14.59 11.65
N SER A 105 32.90 14.13 12.30
CA SER A 105 32.85 13.40 13.57
C SER A 105 33.81 14.02 14.57
N GLY A 106 33.42 14.00 15.84
CA GLY A 106 34.30 14.32 16.97
C GLY A 106 34.69 13.04 17.69
N SER A 107 35.92 12.99 18.19
CA SER A 107 36.41 11.89 19.01
C SER A 107 37.12 12.43 20.25
N ALA A 108 36.94 11.76 21.38
CA ALA A 108 37.69 12.02 22.59
C ALA A 108 38.09 10.68 23.20
N GLY A 109 39.34 10.54 23.62
CA GLY A 109 39.88 9.29 24.12
C GLY A 109 40.83 9.50 25.28
N TYR A 110 40.82 8.55 26.21
CA TYR A 110 41.88 8.37 27.19
C TYR A 110 42.40 6.95 27.06
N GLN A 111 43.70 6.83 26.85
CA GLN A 111 44.37 5.55 26.77
C GLN A 111 45.57 5.57 27.71
N ARG A 112 45.72 4.50 28.49
CA ARG A 112 46.88 4.25 29.33
C ARG A 112 47.56 2.99 28.84
N ASN A 113 48.79 3.12 28.39
CA ASN A 113 49.59 2.00 27.90
C ASN A 113 50.64 1.64 28.95
N GLU A 114 50.48 0.49 29.60
CA GLU A 114 51.43 -0.03 30.59
C GLU A 114 52.21 -1.22 30.02
N ASN A 115 53.54 -1.16 30.12
CA ASN A 115 54.38 -2.28 29.73
C ASN A 115 54.47 -3.28 30.89
N VAL A 116 53.72 -4.37 30.79
CA VAL A 116 53.58 -5.38 31.87
C VAL A 116 54.87 -6.21 32.08
N ARG A 117 55.75 -6.33 31.07
CA ARG A 117 57.08 -6.95 31.20
C ARG A 117 58.00 -6.50 30.04
N GLY A 118 59.27 -6.19 30.32
CA GLY A 118 60.28 -5.91 29.29
C GLY A 118 60.28 -4.51 28.66
N GLY A 119 59.93 -3.46 29.41
CA GLY A 119 59.80 -2.07 28.92
C GLY A 119 60.86 -1.07 29.36
N GLY A 120 61.91 -1.49 30.08
CA GLY A 120 63.01 -0.61 30.47
C GLY A 120 63.88 -0.27 29.25
N ARG A 121 64.05 1.02 28.94
CA ARG A 121 65.03 1.46 27.95
C ARG A 121 66.31 1.78 28.71
N SER A 122 67.33 0.94 28.52
CA SER A 122 68.67 1.21 29.03
C SER A 122 69.50 1.85 27.92
N PHE A 123 70.02 3.04 28.15
CA PHE A 123 70.95 3.69 27.22
C PHE A 123 72.19 4.19 27.98
N THR A 124 73.34 4.02 27.35
CA THR A 124 74.64 4.36 27.93
C THR A 124 75.03 5.78 27.50
N LEU A 125 75.26 6.67 28.47
CA LEU A 125 75.77 8.01 28.19
C LEU A 125 77.23 7.96 27.70
N PRO A 126 77.72 9.01 27.04
CA PRO A 126 79.11 9.09 26.55
C PRO A 126 80.20 8.95 27.64
N ASP A 127 79.83 9.10 28.92
CA ASP A 127 80.71 8.90 30.08
C ASP A 127 80.72 7.45 30.61
N GLY A 128 79.98 6.54 29.96
CA GLY A 128 79.88 5.14 30.33
C GLY A 128 78.80 4.82 31.37
N THR A 129 78.03 5.81 31.84
CA THR A 129 76.92 5.56 32.77
C THR A 129 75.73 4.90 32.07
N LEU A 130 75.25 3.78 32.60
CA LEU A 130 74.02 3.10 32.15
C LEU A 130 72.82 3.74 32.86
N VAL A 131 71.95 4.41 32.10
CA VAL A 131 70.68 4.96 32.61
C VAL A 131 69.55 4.03 32.22
N ASP A 132 68.92 3.42 33.23
CA ASP A 132 67.75 2.58 33.04
C ASP A 132 66.48 3.42 33.22
N THR A 133 65.86 3.82 32.11
CA THR A 133 64.54 4.45 32.15
C THR A 133 63.50 3.35 32.37
N GLY A 134 63.05 3.22 33.62
CA GLY A 134 62.02 2.27 34.02
C GLY A 134 60.78 2.33 33.12
N GLY A 135 60.21 1.16 32.83
CA GLY A 135 59.03 0.98 31.96
C GLY A 135 57.74 1.49 32.57
N GLY A 136 57.64 2.80 32.81
CA GLY A 136 56.43 3.45 33.29
C GLY A 136 55.32 3.44 32.24
N GLY A 137 54.07 3.40 32.70
CA GLY A 137 52.91 3.53 31.83
C GLY A 137 52.80 4.92 31.22
N THR A 138 52.47 5.01 29.93
CA THR A 138 52.18 6.28 29.27
C THR A 138 50.69 6.54 29.24
N ASN A 139 50.28 7.75 29.64
CA ASN A 139 48.93 8.23 29.46
C ASN A 139 48.87 9.05 28.17
N SER A 140 47.81 8.87 27.40
CA SER A 140 47.48 9.71 26.26
C SER A 140 46.01 10.10 26.34
N VAL A 141 45.75 11.40 26.43
CA VAL A 141 44.46 12.04 26.26
C VAL A 141 44.43 12.61 24.84
N SER A 142 43.38 12.30 24.08
CA SER A 142 43.18 12.81 22.73
C SER A 142 41.82 13.45 22.59
N LEU A 143 41.78 14.58 21.89
CA LEU A 143 40.56 15.22 21.41
C LEU A 143 40.74 15.53 19.93
N GLY A 144 39.77 15.12 19.14
CA GLY A 144 39.85 15.12 17.69
C GLY A 144 38.56 15.50 17.01
N ALA A 145 38.69 16.06 15.82
CA ALA A 145 37.62 16.20 14.85
C ALA A 145 38.11 15.62 13.51
N SER A 146 37.28 14.86 12.82
CA SER A 146 37.60 14.35 11.49
C SER A 146 36.45 14.61 10.52
N ALA A 147 36.79 14.87 9.27
CA ALA A 147 35.85 15.01 8.18
C ALA A 147 36.20 13.98 7.10
N SER A 148 35.19 13.29 6.55
CA SER A 148 35.38 12.38 5.43
C SER A 148 34.34 12.65 4.35
N TYR A 149 34.80 12.70 3.10
CA TYR A 149 33.96 13.00 1.95
C TYR A 149 34.30 12.09 0.78
N GLN A 150 33.29 11.35 0.31
CA GLN A 150 33.39 10.58 -0.92
C GLN A 150 32.90 11.45 -2.07
N VAL A 151 33.75 11.75 -3.05
CA VAL A 151 33.42 12.69 -4.13
C VAL A 151 32.39 12.09 -5.11
N GLY A 152 32.39 10.76 -5.26
CA GLY A 152 31.46 10.07 -6.16
C GLY A 152 31.67 10.45 -7.63
N VAL A 153 32.92 10.49 -8.09
CA VAL A 153 33.32 10.95 -9.44
C VAL A 153 32.54 10.25 -10.57
N PHE A 154 32.28 8.96 -10.41
CA PHE A 154 31.56 8.12 -11.39
C PHE A 154 30.04 8.03 -11.11
N GLY A 155 29.53 8.84 -10.19
CA GLY A 155 28.11 8.93 -9.91
C GLY A 155 27.54 7.89 -8.95
N GLU A 156 28.37 7.11 -8.24
CA GLU A 156 27.91 6.10 -7.26
C GLU A 156 26.86 6.67 -6.29
N ILE A 157 27.19 7.79 -5.62
CA ILE A 157 26.30 8.44 -4.65
C ILE A 157 25.05 9.01 -5.33
N ARG A 158 25.21 9.58 -6.53
CA ARG A 158 24.08 10.13 -7.30
C ARG A 158 23.08 9.03 -7.70
N ARG A 159 23.59 7.87 -8.15
CA ARG A 159 22.79 6.68 -8.48
C ARG A 159 22.14 6.07 -7.24
N THR A 160 22.81 6.08 -6.08
CA THR A 160 22.21 5.67 -4.80
C THR A 160 21.05 6.59 -4.40
N VAL A 161 21.20 7.90 -4.54
CA VAL A 161 20.12 8.88 -4.29
C VAL A 161 18.99 8.75 -5.31
N GLU A 162 19.31 8.49 -6.58
CA GLU A 162 18.33 8.22 -7.64
C GLU A 162 17.49 6.98 -7.30
N ALA A 163 18.15 5.86 -6.95
CA ALA A 163 17.47 4.64 -6.52
C ALA A 163 16.56 4.88 -5.31
N SER A 164 17.09 5.53 -4.27
CA SER A 164 16.33 5.81 -3.05
C SER A 164 15.16 6.77 -3.27
N ARG A 165 15.26 7.70 -4.25
CA ARG A 165 14.15 8.58 -4.63
C ARG A 165 13.04 7.79 -5.32
N ALA A 166 13.42 6.86 -6.19
CA ALA A 166 12.48 5.97 -6.85
C ALA A 166 11.80 5.03 -5.84
N ASP A 167 12.55 4.49 -4.86
CA ASP A 167 11.98 3.68 -3.76
C ASP A 167 10.97 4.48 -2.90
N TYR A 168 11.27 5.75 -2.59
CA TYR A 168 10.34 6.62 -1.87
C TYR A 168 9.05 6.88 -2.68
N ALA A 169 9.18 7.13 -3.99
CA ALA A 169 8.01 7.28 -4.86
C ALA A 169 7.20 5.97 -4.97
N ALA A 170 7.86 4.82 -5.06
CA ALA A 170 7.20 3.50 -5.05
C ALA A 170 6.40 3.31 -3.76
N SER A 171 6.99 3.61 -2.60
CA SER A 171 6.30 3.55 -1.30
C SER A 171 5.09 4.47 -1.23
N GLY A 172 5.12 5.62 -1.91
CA GLY A 172 3.97 6.53 -2.01
C GLY A 172 2.82 5.91 -2.79
N TYR A 173 3.13 5.21 -3.88
CA TYR A 173 2.11 4.48 -4.63
C TYR A 173 1.63 3.22 -3.91
N ASP A 174 2.49 2.51 -3.17
CA ASP A 174 2.06 1.41 -2.30
C ASP A 174 1.03 1.87 -1.27
N TYR A 175 1.20 3.08 -0.71
CA TYR A 175 0.19 3.71 0.15
C TYR A 175 -1.15 3.92 -0.57
N ALA A 176 -1.13 4.46 -1.79
CA ALA A 176 -2.34 4.62 -2.59
C ALA A 176 -3.01 3.27 -2.91
N THR A 177 -2.25 2.21 -3.18
CA THR A 177 -2.79 0.85 -3.38
C THR A 177 -3.52 0.35 -2.13
N VAL A 178 -2.95 0.54 -0.94
CA VAL A 178 -3.61 0.18 0.33
C VAL A 178 -4.88 1.01 0.53
N LEU A 179 -4.86 2.30 0.17
CA LEU A 179 -6.03 3.19 0.25
C LEU A 179 -7.19 2.65 -0.59
N ILE A 180 -6.96 2.38 -1.88
CA ILE A 180 -7.99 1.82 -2.77
C ILE A 180 -8.54 0.49 -2.22
N SER A 181 -7.67 -0.37 -1.70
CA SER A 181 -8.08 -1.65 -1.10
C SER A 181 -8.98 -1.45 0.13
N VAL A 182 -8.64 -0.51 1.02
CA VAL A 182 -9.44 -0.22 2.22
C VAL A 182 -10.79 0.38 1.84
N GLU A 183 -10.81 1.36 0.93
CA GLU A 183 -12.04 2.03 0.48
C GLU A 183 -13.00 1.04 -0.20
N SER A 184 -12.50 0.22 -1.12
CA SER A 184 -13.29 -0.82 -1.79
C SER A 184 -13.80 -1.89 -0.82
N GLU A 185 -13.00 -2.26 0.18
CA GLU A 185 -13.42 -3.24 1.19
C GLU A 185 -14.51 -2.69 2.11
N VAL A 186 -14.44 -1.42 2.51
CA VAL A 186 -15.50 -0.75 3.28
C VAL A 186 -16.79 -0.75 2.47
N ALA A 187 -16.74 -0.32 1.21
CA ALA A 187 -17.92 -0.26 0.36
C ALA A 187 -18.55 -1.63 0.13
N ARG A 188 -17.74 -2.67 -0.12
CA ARG A 188 -18.22 -4.04 -0.29
C ARG A 188 -18.91 -4.55 0.97
N ASN A 189 -18.30 -4.37 2.15
CA ASN A 189 -18.90 -4.82 3.41
C ASN A 189 -20.16 -4.01 3.75
N TYR A 190 -20.23 -2.74 3.36
CA TYR A 190 -21.44 -1.93 3.49
C TYR A 190 -22.59 -2.48 2.63
N VAL A 191 -22.32 -2.82 1.36
CA VAL A 191 -23.30 -3.47 0.46
C VAL A 191 -23.77 -4.81 1.04
N LEU A 192 -22.85 -5.64 1.55
CA LEU A 192 -23.20 -6.91 2.22
C LEU A 192 -24.07 -6.70 3.46
N ALA A 193 -23.75 -5.71 4.30
CA ALA A 193 -24.59 -5.37 5.45
C ALA A 193 -26.01 -4.98 5.03
N ARG A 194 -26.17 -4.18 3.97
CA ARG A 194 -27.49 -3.80 3.42
C ARG A 194 -28.22 -4.99 2.81
N LEU A 195 -27.52 -5.88 2.11
CA LEU A 195 -28.06 -7.14 1.59
C LEU A 195 -28.67 -7.98 2.71
N TYR A 196 -27.93 -8.23 3.79
CA TYR A 196 -28.42 -9.06 4.90
C TYR A 196 -29.59 -8.42 5.64
N GLN A 197 -29.60 -7.07 5.78
CA GLN A 197 -30.76 -6.37 6.32
C GLN A 197 -32.03 -6.59 5.49
N GLN A 198 -31.91 -6.51 4.16
CA GLN A 198 -33.03 -6.71 3.25
C GLN A 198 -33.51 -8.16 3.26
N GLN A 199 -32.60 -9.14 3.25
CA GLN A 199 -32.96 -10.56 3.36
C GLN A 199 -33.62 -10.88 4.70
N LEU A 200 -33.16 -10.27 5.80
CA LEU A 200 -33.75 -10.43 7.12
C LEU A 200 -35.15 -9.77 7.20
N ALA A 201 -35.34 -8.63 6.55
CA ALA A 201 -36.66 -8.02 6.38
C ALA A 201 -37.60 -8.93 5.56
N ASN A 202 -37.11 -9.51 4.47
CA ASN A 202 -37.86 -10.46 3.64
C ASN A 202 -38.26 -11.70 4.45
N ALA A 203 -37.32 -12.31 5.19
CA ALA A 203 -37.57 -13.50 6.01
C ALA A 203 -38.61 -13.22 7.11
N ARG A 204 -38.54 -12.08 7.78
CA ARG A 204 -39.53 -11.67 8.80
C ARG A 204 -40.91 -11.42 8.18
N ALA A 205 -40.98 -10.76 7.03
CA ALA A 205 -42.24 -10.52 6.33
C ALA A 205 -42.88 -11.84 5.86
N SER A 206 -42.08 -12.77 5.32
CA SER A 206 -42.54 -14.10 4.94
C SER A 206 -42.97 -14.94 6.15
N LEU A 207 -42.27 -14.83 7.28
CA LEU A 207 -42.66 -15.52 8.50
C LEU A 207 -44.05 -15.07 9.00
N ALA A 208 -44.33 -13.77 9.00
CA ALA A 208 -45.65 -13.24 9.37
C ALA A 208 -46.77 -13.79 8.48
N ILE A 209 -46.54 -13.89 7.16
CA ILE A 209 -47.51 -14.51 6.23
C ILE A 209 -47.67 -16.01 6.52
N GLN A 210 -46.59 -16.71 6.84
CA GLN A 210 -46.60 -18.13 7.15
C GLN A 210 -47.29 -18.42 8.49
N ASP A 211 -47.21 -17.51 9.46
CA ASP A 211 -47.99 -17.54 10.70
C ASP A 211 -49.49 -17.54 10.37
N ASP A 212 -49.95 -16.58 9.55
CA ASP A 212 -51.36 -16.49 9.13
C ASP A 212 -51.81 -17.76 8.39
N ASN A 213 -50.97 -18.26 7.47
CA ASN A 213 -51.28 -19.46 6.69
C ASN A 213 -51.39 -20.72 7.57
N LEU A 214 -50.53 -20.84 8.59
CA LEU A 214 -50.58 -21.93 9.57
C LEU A 214 -51.87 -21.88 10.40
N GLU A 215 -52.30 -20.68 10.80
CA GLU A 215 -53.56 -20.49 11.52
C GLU A 215 -54.77 -20.89 10.65
N ILE A 216 -54.82 -20.42 9.40
CA ILE A 216 -55.87 -20.79 8.43
C ILE A 216 -55.92 -22.31 8.21
N ALA A 217 -54.76 -22.96 8.03
CA ALA A 217 -54.69 -24.40 7.89
C ALA A 217 -55.24 -25.11 9.13
N GLY A 218 -54.88 -24.62 10.33
CA GLY A 218 -55.40 -25.12 11.61
C GLY A 218 -56.93 -25.04 11.71
N PHE A 219 -57.53 -23.91 11.36
CA PHE A 219 -58.99 -23.75 11.36
C PHE A 219 -59.69 -24.68 10.36
N ARG A 220 -59.10 -24.88 9.17
CA ARG A 220 -59.66 -25.79 8.16
C ARG A 220 -59.59 -27.26 8.60
N VAL A 221 -58.53 -27.66 9.30
CA VAL A 221 -58.43 -29.00 9.91
C VAL A 221 -59.49 -29.18 11.00
N GLN A 222 -59.66 -28.20 11.90
CA GLN A 222 -60.67 -28.25 12.96
C GLN A 222 -62.11 -28.32 12.40
N ALA A 223 -62.36 -27.65 11.27
CA ALA A 223 -63.62 -27.71 10.55
C ALA A 223 -63.82 -29.00 9.72
N GLY A 224 -62.83 -29.90 9.67
CA GLY A 224 -62.87 -31.13 8.89
C GLY A 224 -62.81 -30.93 7.37
N LEU A 225 -62.34 -29.77 6.90
CA LEU A 225 -62.31 -29.40 5.47
C LEU A 225 -61.04 -29.86 4.76
N VAL A 226 -59.96 -30.13 5.50
CA VAL A 226 -58.67 -30.60 4.96
C VAL A 226 -58.02 -31.59 5.94
N SER A 227 -57.01 -32.33 5.48
CA SER A 227 -56.23 -33.24 6.31
C SER A 227 -55.22 -32.50 7.20
N SER A 228 -54.73 -33.16 8.26
CA SER A 228 -53.66 -32.60 9.12
C SER A 228 -52.34 -32.36 8.39
N VAL A 229 -52.15 -32.94 7.19
CA VAL A 229 -50.96 -32.74 6.36
C VAL A 229 -50.75 -31.26 6.02
N ASP A 230 -51.82 -30.51 5.74
CA ASP A 230 -51.74 -29.08 5.42
C ASP A 230 -51.13 -28.27 6.59
N ALA A 231 -51.59 -28.55 7.81
CA ALA A 231 -51.10 -27.88 9.02
C ALA A 231 -49.63 -28.23 9.31
N GLU A 232 -49.23 -29.50 9.13
CA GLU A 232 -47.84 -29.92 9.32
C GLU A 232 -46.91 -29.37 8.24
N GLN A 233 -47.37 -29.27 6.98
CA GLN A 233 -46.62 -28.61 5.91
C GLN A 233 -46.42 -27.12 6.21
N ALA A 234 -47.46 -26.43 6.66
CA ALA A 234 -47.37 -25.02 7.07
C ALA A 234 -46.39 -24.83 8.23
N ARG A 235 -46.45 -25.71 9.24
CA ARG A 235 -45.56 -25.71 10.39
C ARG A 235 -44.10 -25.91 9.97
N ALA A 236 -43.84 -26.86 9.07
CA ALA A 236 -42.51 -27.13 8.55
C ALA A 236 -41.94 -25.93 7.77
N GLN A 237 -42.72 -25.34 6.85
CA GLN A 237 -42.30 -24.18 6.06
C GLN A 237 -41.95 -22.97 6.94
N ARG A 238 -42.80 -22.70 7.93
CA ARG A 238 -42.60 -21.65 8.92
C ARG A 238 -41.31 -21.86 9.69
N ALA A 239 -41.08 -23.07 10.21
CA ALA A 239 -39.87 -23.40 10.96
C ALA A 239 -38.61 -23.26 10.10
N GLN A 240 -38.67 -23.67 8.83
CA GLN A 240 -37.57 -23.52 7.88
C GLN A 240 -37.22 -22.04 7.64
N THR A 241 -38.22 -21.18 7.45
CA THR A 241 -38.01 -19.74 7.28
C THR A 241 -37.46 -19.10 8.56
N ALA A 242 -38.03 -19.43 9.72
CA ALA A 242 -37.55 -18.96 11.02
C ALA A 242 -36.08 -19.33 11.27
N ALA A 243 -35.64 -20.52 10.84
CA ALA A 243 -34.26 -20.97 10.99
C ALA A 243 -33.25 -20.13 10.17
N THR A 244 -33.69 -19.42 9.12
CA THR A 244 -32.81 -18.53 8.34
C THR A 244 -32.50 -17.21 9.05
N ILE A 245 -33.39 -16.74 9.93
CA ILE A 245 -33.27 -15.42 10.57
C ILE A 245 -31.98 -15.31 11.41
N PRO A 246 -31.64 -16.26 12.31
CA PRO A 246 -30.40 -16.19 13.08
C PRO A 246 -29.14 -16.19 12.21
N SER A 247 -29.14 -16.94 11.11
CA SER A 247 -28.01 -16.98 10.17
C SER A 247 -27.81 -15.63 9.47
N LEU A 248 -28.90 -15.00 9.02
CA LEU A 248 -28.85 -13.66 8.41
C LEU A 248 -28.43 -12.58 9.41
N ASP A 249 -28.88 -12.66 10.66
CA ASP A 249 -28.48 -11.73 11.72
C ASP A 249 -26.98 -11.85 12.05
N GLN A 250 -26.46 -13.08 12.09
CA GLN A 250 -25.04 -13.35 12.28
C GLN A 250 -24.19 -12.80 11.12
N GLN A 251 -24.63 -12.97 9.87
CA GLN A 251 -23.95 -12.44 8.69
C GLN A 251 -23.96 -10.90 8.65
N TYR A 252 -25.09 -10.27 9.01
CA TYR A 252 -25.19 -8.82 9.17
C TYR A 252 -24.22 -8.32 10.25
N ALA A 253 -24.21 -8.95 11.42
CA ALA A 253 -23.32 -8.56 12.52
C ALA A 253 -21.83 -8.68 12.14
N ALA A 254 -21.45 -9.71 11.38
CA ALA A 254 -20.09 -9.89 10.88
C ALA A 254 -19.68 -8.78 9.90
N ALA A 255 -20.54 -8.43 8.94
CA ALA A 255 -20.28 -7.33 8.00
C ALA A 255 -20.10 -5.98 8.73
N VAL A 256 -20.98 -5.66 9.68
CA VAL A 256 -20.87 -4.42 10.48
C VAL A 256 -19.61 -4.40 11.35
N ALA A 257 -19.23 -5.55 11.92
CA ALA A 257 -17.99 -5.65 12.68
C ALA A 257 -16.75 -5.44 11.80
N ARG A 258 -16.75 -5.94 10.56
CA ARG A 258 -15.65 -5.72 9.60
C ARG A 258 -15.51 -4.23 9.25
N ILE A 259 -16.61 -3.53 9.00
CA ILE A 259 -16.60 -2.07 8.79
C ILE A 259 -16.06 -1.35 10.04
N GLY A 260 -16.40 -1.81 11.24
CA GLY A 260 -15.85 -1.29 12.49
C GLY A 260 -14.32 -1.35 12.51
N ILE A 261 -13.74 -2.51 12.20
CA ILE A 261 -12.29 -2.69 12.13
C ILE A 261 -11.67 -1.79 11.05
N LEU A 262 -12.27 -1.74 9.86
CA LEU A 262 -11.78 -0.92 8.74
C LEU A 262 -11.81 0.59 9.05
N THR A 263 -12.74 1.03 9.90
CA THR A 263 -12.83 2.42 10.38
C THR A 263 -12.09 2.67 11.69
N GLY A 264 -11.25 1.73 12.14
CA GLY A 264 -10.45 1.87 13.36
C GLY A 264 -11.27 1.89 14.66
N GLN A 265 -12.49 1.35 14.64
CA GLN A 265 -13.40 1.32 15.78
C GLN A 265 -13.55 -0.10 16.35
N ALA A 266 -13.87 -0.19 17.64
CA ALA A 266 -14.18 -1.47 18.27
C ALA A 266 -15.45 -2.11 17.66
N PRO A 267 -15.50 -3.45 17.51
CA PRO A 267 -16.71 -4.14 17.06
C PRO A 267 -17.91 -3.76 17.93
N GLY A 268 -18.98 -3.29 17.29
CA GLY A 268 -20.20 -2.84 17.98
C GLY A 268 -20.43 -1.33 17.96
N ALA A 269 -19.39 -0.52 17.79
CA ALA A 269 -19.51 0.96 17.76
C ALA A 269 -20.43 1.47 16.64
N LEU A 270 -20.42 0.79 15.49
CA LEU A 270 -21.24 1.15 14.32
C LEU A 270 -22.68 0.62 14.38
N ARG A 271 -23.06 -0.18 15.38
CA ARG A 271 -24.41 -0.77 15.46
C ARG A 271 -25.52 0.30 15.44
N PRO A 272 -25.46 1.42 16.19
CA PRO A 272 -26.52 2.42 16.16
C PRO A 272 -26.66 3.09 14.79
N LEU A 273 -25.54 3.40 14.13
CA LEU A 273 -25.53 4.03 12.80
C LEU A 273 -26.09 3.08 11.73
N MET A 274 -25.79 1.79 11.84
CA MET A 274 -26.19 0.77 10.86
C MET A 274 -27.55 0.14 11.16
N ALA A 275 -28.15 0.35 12.34
CA ALA A 275 -29.40 -0.30 12.76
C ALA A 275 -30.61 -0.04 11.83
N PRO A 276 -30.82 1.19 11.29
CA PRO A 276 -31.93 1.42 10.36
C PRO A 276 -31.77 0.59 9.08
N VAL A 277 -32.84 -0.13 8.71
CA VAL A 277 -32.91 -0.86 7.44
C VAL A 277 -33.02 0.15 6.31
N LYS A 278 -32.06 0.13 5.38
CA LYS A 278 -32.05 0.96 4.18
C LYS A 278 -31.86 0.09 2.94
N ALA A 279 -32.16 0.65 1.78
CA ALA A 279 -31.91 -0.02 0.50
C ALA A 279 -30.42 -0.28 0.28
N ILE A 280 -30.12 -1.23 -0.60
CA ILE A 280 -28.77 -1.42 -1.12
C ILE A 280 -28.46 -0.19 -2.01
N PRO A 281 -27.30 0.48 -1.83
CA PRO A 281 -26.93 1.61 -2.67
C PRO A 281 -26.82 1.19 -4.14
N THR A 282 -27.34 2.04 -5.01
CA THR A 282 -27.28 1.85 -6.46
C THR A 282 -26.40 2.92 -7.05
N GLY A 283 -25.34 2.53 -7.76
CA GLY A 283 -24.53 3.48 -8.52
C GLY A 283 -25.10 3.74 -9.93
N PRO A 284 -24.41 4.54 -10.74
CA PRO A 284 -24.83 4.85 -12.10
C PRO A 284 -24.88 3.59 -12.98
N ALA A 285 -25.83 3.56 -13.91
CA ALA A 285 -26.03 2.43 -14.82
C ALA A 285 -24.88 2.24 -15.83
N ALA A 286 -24.14 3.31 -16.12
CA ALA A 286 -22.97 3.29 -17.00
C ALA A 286 -21.79 4.00 -16.31
N VAL A 287 -20.62 3.36 -16.36
CA VAL A 287 -19.34 3.97 -15.96
C VAL A 287 -18.59 4.34 -17.22
N GLY A 288 -18.01 5.53 -17.26
CA GLY A 288 -17.09 5.90 -18.33
C GLY A 288 -15.80 5.11 -18.20
N VAL A 289 -15.71 3.92 -18.80
CA VAL A 289 -14.47 3.14 -18.79
C VAL A 289 -13.41 3.89 -19.60
N GLY A 290 -12.34 4.32 -18.94
CA GLY A 290 -11.21 5.02 -19.59
C GLY A 290 -10.48 4.13 -20.59
N ILE A 291 -9.69 4.74 -21.47
CA ILE A 291 -8.79 4.01 -22.38
C ILE A 291 -7.78 3.22 -21.52
N PRO A 292 -7.39 1.98 -21.89
CA PRO A 292 -6.40 1.21 -21.13
C PRO A 292 -5.09 1.96 -20.81
N GLY A 293 -4.68 2.90 -21.67
CA GLY A 293 -3.54 3.78 -21.43
C GLY A 293 -3.71 4.77 -20.27
N ASP A 294 -4.95 5.15 -19.94
CA ASP A 294 -5.27 5.97 -18.77
C ASP A 294 -5.29 5.10 -17.51
N THR A 295 -5.78 3.86 -17.57
CA THR A 295 -5.70 2.89 -16.46
C THR A 295 -4.25 2.66 -16.02
N LEU A 296 -3.30 2.54 -16.97
CA LEU A 296 -1.86 2.45 -16.68
C LEU A 296 -1.34 3.64 -15.86
N ARG A 297 -1.93 4.83 -16.07
CA ARG A 297 -1.56 6.05 -15.36
C ARG A 297 -2.34 6.20 -14.07
N GLN A 298 -3.54 5.65 -13.95
CA GLN A 298 -4.41 5.81 -12.78
C GLN A 298 -4.16 4.75 -11.72
N ARG A 299 -3.60 3.59 -12.08
CA ARG A 299 -3.33 2.51 -11.12
C ARG A 299 -2.03 2.71 -10.34
N PRO A 300 -2.09 2.79 -9.00
CA PRO A 300 -0.90 3.04 -8.19
C PRO A 300 0.03 1.82 -8.10
N ASP A 301 -0.48 0.59 -8.12
CA ASP A 301 0.33 -0.63 -8.14
C ASP A 301 1.25 -0.71 -9.38
N ILE A 302 0.73 -0.33 -10.55
CA ILE A 302 1.54 -0.20 -11.79
C ILE A 302 2.63 0.85 -11.62
N ARG A 303 2.31 2.01 -11.07
CA ARG A 303 3.28 3.09 -10.83
C ARG A 303 4.33 2.71 -9.79
N SER A 304 3.95 1.93 -8.77
CA SER A 304 4.89 1.38 -7.78
C SER A 304 5.88 0.44 -8.47
N ALA A 305 5.39 -0.52 -9.27
CA ALA A 305 6.24 -1.44 -10.02
C ALA A 305 7.17 -0.72 -11.01
N GLU A 306 6.68 0.33 -11.69
CA GLU A 306 7.48 1.17 -12.56
C GLU A 306 8.62 1.87 -11.79
N ARG A 307 8.32 2.44 -10.61
CA ARG A 307 9.32 3.08 -9.76
C ARG A 307 10.32 2.07 -9.17
N ALA A 308 9.88 0.86 -8.82
CA ALA A 308 10.76 -0.21 -8.40
C ALA A 308 11.75 -0.62 -9.51
N LEU A 309 11.31 -0.68 -10.77
CA LEU A 309 12.18 -0.90 -11.93
C LEU A 309 13.19 0.24 -12.12
N ALA A 310 12.75 1.50 -11.96
CA ALA A 310 13.65 2.66 -12.02
C ALA A 310 14.73 2.59 -10.91
N ALA A 311 14.35 2.20 -9.69
CA ALA A 311 15.27 2.01 -8.59
C ALA A 311 16.28 0.88 -8.87
N ALA A 312 15.82 -0.27 -9.37
CA ALA A 312 16.69 -1.39 -9.76
C ALA A 312 17.69 -0.98 -10.85
N THR A 313 17.22 -0.24 -11.86
CA THR A 313 18.07 0.28 -12.96
C THR A 313 19.18 1.19 -12.42
N ALA A 314 18.84 2.12 -11.51
CA ALA A 314 19.82 2.99 -10.87
C ALA A 314 20.87 2.21 -10.04
N ARG A 315 20.48 1.11 -9.38
CA ARG A 315 21.40 0.23 -8.64
C ARG A 315 22.42 -0.48 -9.54
N ILE A 316 22.12 -0.73 -10.83
CA ILE A 316 23.13 -1.17 -11.81
C ILE A 316 24.23 -0.11 -11.91
N GLY A 317 23.87 1.17 -11.94
CA GLY A 317 24.83 2.29 -11.93
C GLY A 317 25.71 2.33 -10.69
N VAL A 318 25.12 2.08 -9.50
CA VAL A 318 25.87 1.95 -8.24
C VAL A 318 26.90 0.82 -8.34
N ALA A 319 26.48 -0.38 -8.78
CA ALA A 319 27.37 -1.52 -8.92
C ALA A 319 28.46 -1.31 -9.98
N LYS A 320 28.13 -0.65 -11.10
CA LYS A 320 29.10 -0.29 -12.16
C LYS A 320 30.11 0.75 -11.68
N ALA A 321 29.70 1.70 -10.84
CA ALA A 321 30.60 2.71 -10.30
C ALA A 321 31.74 2.10 -9.46
N GLN A 322 31.48 0.98 -8.76
CA GLN A 322 32.50 0.26 -7.99
C GLN A 322 33.62 -0.35 -8.85
N LEU A 323 33.42 -0.50 -10.17
CA LEU A 323 34.47 -0.95 -11.09
C LEU A 323 35.51 0.14 -11.38
N TYR A 324 35.20 1.39 -11.04
CA TYR A 324 36.06 2.55 -11.29
C TYR A 324 36.77 3.01 -10.00
N PRO A 325 37.84 3.80 -10.12
CA PRO A 325 38.52 4.36 -8.96
C PRO A 325 37.60 5.20 -8.06
N ALA A 326 37.70 4.99 -6.75
CA ALA A 326 37.00 5.74 -5.73
C ALA A 326 37.91 6.86 -5.18
N LEU A 327 37.45 8.12 -5.28
CA LEU A 327 38.14 9.28 -4.71
C LEU A 327 37.51 9.66 -3.36
N ALA A 328 38.32 9.52 -2.31
CA ALA A 328 37.96 9.92 -0.95
C ALA A 328 38.85 11.08 -0.49
N ILE A 329 38.25 12.07 0.13
CA ILE A 329 38.94 13.19 0.79
C ILE A 329 38.70 13.05 2.29
N THR A 330 39.76 12.92 3.07
CA THR A 330 39.70 12.86 4.52
C THR A 330 40.52 13.97 5.12
N GLY A 331 40.00 14.61 6.15
CA GLY A 331 40.69 15.61 6.94
C GLY A 331 40.57 15.27 8.42
N ASN A 332 41.59 15.58 9.21
CA ASN A 332 41.49 15.51 10.65
C ASN A 332 42.22 16.67 11.32
N LEU A 333 41.75 17.00 12.51
CA LEU A 333 42.37 17.86 13.50
C LEU A 333 42.43 17.07 14.78
N ASN A 334 43.61 16.85 15.34
CA ASN A 334 43.82 16.05 16.53
C ASN A 334 44.75 16.76 17.50
N THR A 335 44.44 16.60 18.76
CA THR A 335 45.31 16.94 19.89
C THR A 335 45.71 15.65 20.59
N ASN A 336 46.96 15.59 21.06
CA ASN A 336 47.46 14.47 21.85
C ASN A 336 48.27 15.03 23.01
N ALA A 337 47.90 14.66 24.23
CA ALA A 337 48.52 15.16 25.44
C ALA A 337 48.71 14.03 26.46
N THR A 338 49.72 14.15 27.33
CA THR A 338 49.94 13.18 28.43
C THR A 338 49.06 13.44 29.64
N SER A 339 48.33 14.57 29.66
CA SER A 339 47.43 14.97 30.73
C SER A 339 46.24 15.77 30.18
N LEU A 340 45.14 15.84 30.93
CA LEU A 340 43.96 16.63 30.52
C LEU A 340 44.27 18.14 30.40
N GLY A 341 45.17 18.65 31.24
CA GLY A 341 45.51 20.08 31.29
C GLY A 341 46.29 20.58 30.08
N SER A 342 46.97 19.69 29.35
CA SER A 342 47.80 20.01 28.18
C SER A 342 47.15 19.66 26.84
N ILE A 343 45.85 19.34 26.83
CA ILE A 343 45.14 18.88 25.62
C ILE A 343 45.05 19.96 24.52
N GLY A 344 45.25 21.23 24.84
CA GLY A 344 45.25 22.33 23.87
C GLY A 344 46.64 22.77 23.37
N ASP A 345 47.72 22.25 23.95
CA ASP A 345 49.07 22.79 23.74
C ASP A 345 49.62 22.51 22.34
N ALA A 346 49.18 21.41 21.73
CA ALA A 346 49.57 21.03 20.37
C ALA A 346 48.36 20.53 19.58
N ILE A 347 47.98 21.29 18.56
CA ILE A 347 46.95 20.92 17.58
C ILE A 347 47.65 20.51 16.29
N THR A 348 47.41 19.28 15.85
CA THR A 348 47.91 18.75 14.58
C THR A 348 46.75 18.56 13.62
N GLY A 349 46.98 18.83 12.33
CA GLY A 349 45.97 18.65 11.30
C GLY A 349 46.55 17.95 10.09
N SER A 350 45.74 17.17 9.41
CA SER A 350 46.10 16.58 8.11
C SER A 350 44.93 16.59 7.15
N LEU A 351 45.24 16.74 5.85
CA LEU A 351 44.29 16.64 4.75
C LEU A 351 44.86 15.64 3.74
N PHE A 352 44.08 14.62 3.42
CA PHE A 352 44.46 13.54 2.53
C PHE A 352 43.40 13.37 1.45
N ALA A 353 43.85 13.26 0.20
CA ALA A 353 43.01 12.85 -0.92
C ALA A 353 43.57 11.55 -1.47
N GLY A 354 42.78 10.48 -1.39
CA GLY A 354 43.17 9.13 -1.79
C GLY A 354 42.31 8.63 -2.93
N LEU A 355 42.96 8.07 -3.95
CA LEU A 355 42.31 7.34 -5.03
C LEU A 355 42.53 5.84 -4.81
N THR A 356 41.46 5.06 -4.66
CA THR A 356 41.54 3.61 -4.47
C THR A 356 40.83 2.88 -5.61
N GLN A 357 41.47 1.85 -6.17
CA GLN A 357 40.87 1.02 -7.22
C GLN A 357 41.17 -0.45 -6.97
N ALA A 358 40.15 -1.30 -7.05
CA ALA A 358 40.33 -2.74 -6.97
C ALA A 358 40.95 -3.27 -8.29
N ILE A 359 42.22 -3.72 -8.22
CA ILE A 359 42.91 -4.32 -9.37
C ILE A 359 42.50 -5.78 -9.56
N PHE A 360 42.42 -6.53 -8.46
CA PHE A 360 42.00 -7.92 -8.45
C PHE A 360 41.05 -8.18 -7.27
N ASN A 361 39.91 -8.82 -7.54
CA ASN A 361 38.90 -9.17 -6.53
C ASN A 361 38.22 -10.52 -6.82
N GLY A 362 38.87 -11.39 -7.62
CA GLY A 362 38.30 -12.68 -8.01
C GLY A 362 37.02 -12.59 -8.86
N GLY A 363 36.73 -11.45 -9.49
CA GLY A 363 35.50 -11.25 -10.27
C GLY A 363 34.29 -10.82 -9.45
N ARG A 364 34.43 -10.60 -8.13
CA ARG A 364 33.35 -10.21 -7.21
C ARG A 364 32.54 -9.00 -7.70
N LEU A 365 33.22 -7.90 -8.09
CA LEU A 365 32.53 -6.68 -8.52
C LEU A 365 31.79 -6.86 -9.86
N ARG A 366 32.36 -7.62 -10.81
CA ARG A 366 31.66 -7.96 -12.05
C ARG A 366 30.45 -8.85 -11.78
N SER A 367 30.55 -9.75 -10.80
CA SER A 367 29.40 -10.56 -10.36
C SER A 367 28.32 -9.69 -9.74
N GLN A 368 28.67 -8.70 -8.92
CA GLN A 368 27.71 -7.76 -8.33
C GLN A 368 26.93 -6.96 -9.39
N VAL A 369 27.60 -6.56 -10.48
CA VAL A 369 26.93 -5.93 -11.62
C VAL A 369 25.92 -6.88 -12.25
N ARG A 370 26.31 -8.12 -12.55
CA ARG A 370 25.39 -9.13 -13.12
C ARG A 370 24.22 -9.45 -12.17
N THR A 371 24.44 -9.47 -10.86
CA THR A 371 23.37 -9.62 -9.87
C THR A 371 22.39 -8.45 -9.92
N SER A 372 22.88 -7.23 -10.11
CA SER A 372 22.04 -6.03 -10.22
C SER A 372 21.28 -5.99 -11.55
N GLU A 373 21.91 -6.47 -12.64
CA GLU A 373 21.26 -6.64 -13.95
C GLU A 373 20.14 -7.68 -13.86
N ALA A 374 20.39 -8.86 -13.28
CA ALA A 374 19.37 -9.90 -13.09
C ALA A 374 18.21 -9.44 -12.17
N ALA A 375 18.50 -8.65 -11.12
CA ALA A 375 17.47 -8.06 -10.28
C ALA A 375 16.59 -7.05 -11.06
N THR A 376 17.17 -6.33 -12.02
CA THR A 376 16.45 -5.40 -12.89
C THR A 376 15.59 -6.14 -13.91
N ASP A 377 16.07 -7.27 -14.46
CA ASP A 377 15.27 -8.14 -15.32
C ASP A 377 14.06 -8.70 -14.56
N GLY A 378 14.24 -9.10 -13.30
CA GLY A 378 13.14 -9.51 -12.41
C GLY A 378 12.15 -8.37 -12.14
N ALA A 379 12.62 -7.15 -11.90
CA ALA A 379 11.76 -5.98 -11.72
C ALA A 379 10.97 -5.62 -13.00
N LEU A 380 11.57 -5.81 -14.18
CA LEU A 380 10.90 -5.61 -15.46
C LEU A 380 9.79 -6.64 -15.67
N ALA A 381 10.07 -7.91 -15.38
CA ALA A 381 9.06 -8.97 -15.45
C ALA A 381 7.90 -8.73 -14.47
N LEU A 382 8.20 -8.26 -13.25
CA LEU A 382 7.17 -7.86 -12.29
C LEU A 382 6.31 -6.71 -12.84
N TYR A 383 6.93 -5.67 -13.40
CA TYR A 383 6.20 -4.56 -14.00
C TYR A 383 5.28 -5.01 -15.15
N GLN A 384 5.78 -5.86 -16.04
CA GLN A 384 4.97 -6.46 -17.11
C GLN A 384 3.81 -7.29 -16.55
N SER A 385 4.07 -8.14 -15.55
CA SER A 385 3.02 -8.94 -14.91
C SER A 385 1.94 -8.06 -14.25
N THR A 386 2.32 -7.00 -13.53
CA THR A 386 1.37 -6.08 -12.89
C THR A 386 0.49 -5.38 -13.92
N VAL A 387 1.06 -5.00 -15.07
CA VAL A 387 0.29 -4.43 -16.19
C VAL A 387 -0.71 -5.44 -16.74
N LEU A 388 -0.30 -6.68 -17.00
CA LEU A 388 -1.19 -7.71 -17.54
C LEU A 388 -2.32 -8.08 -16.56
N THR A 389 -2.00 -8.24 -15.27
CA THR A 389 -3.02 -8.46 -14.23
C THR A 389 -3.98 -7.29 -14.13
N ALA A 390 -3.49 -6.05 -14.27
CA ALA A 390 -4.37 -4.89 -14.24
C ALA A 390 -5.34 -4.84 -15.44
N LEU A 391 -4.88 -5.26 -16.62
CA LEU A 391 -5.75 -5.38 -17.80
C LEU A 391 -6.78 -6.50 -17.61
N GLU A 392 -6.39 -7.62 -17.02
CA GLU A 392 -7.28 -8.72 -16.67
C GLU A 392 -8.35 -8.28 -15.64
N ASP A 393 -7.95 -7.55 -14.59
CA ASP A 393 -8.87 -7.04 -13.57
C ASP A 393 -9.98 -6.17 -14.17
N VAL A 394 -9.61 -5.27 -15.11
CA VAL A 394 -10.57 -4.37 -15.77
C VAL A 394 -11.52 -5.15 -16.68
N GLU A 395 -11.00 -6.08 -17.48
CA GLU A 395 -11.82 -6.90 -18.38
C GLU A 395 -12.83 -7.74 -17.59
N ASN A 396 -12.35 -8.42 -16.55
CA ASN A 396 -13.19 -9.22 -15.65
C ASN A 396 -14.24 -8.37 -14.95
N ALA A 397 -13.86 -7.17 -14.46
CA ALA A 397 -14.80 -6.28 -13.77
C ALA A 397 -15.90 -5.73 -14.69
N VAL A 398 -15.56 -5.39 -15.94
CA VAL A 398 -16.55 -4.92 -16.94
C VAL A 398 -17.54 -6.03 -17.28
N VAL A 399 -17.05 -7.24 -17.59
CA VAL A 399 -17.92 -8.39 -17.89
C VAL A 399 -18.76 -8.77 -16.68
N ALA A 400 -18.21 -8.73 -15.47
CA ALA A 400 -18.92 -9.00 -14.24
C ALA A 400 -20.06 -7.99 -14.01
N LEU A 401 -19.81 -6.69 -14.23
CA LEU A 401 -20.83 -5.65 -14.09
C LEU A 401 -21.96 -5.82 -15.11
N GLN A 402 -21.62 -6.02 -16.39
CA GLN A 402 -22.63 -6.26 -17.43
C GLN A 402 -23.50 -7.48 -17.11
N THR A 403 -22.87 -8.57 -16.67
CA THR A 403 -23.57 -9.80 -16.29
C THR A 403 -24.46 -9.59 -15.06
N ALA A 404 -23.96 -8.87 -14.05
CA ALA A 404 -24.73 -8.57 -12.83
C ALA A 404 -25.96 -7.70 -13.12
N GLN A 405 -25.82 -6.69 -13.99
CA GLN A 405 -26.94 -5.85 -14.42
C GLN A 405 -28.00 -6.63 -15.20
N GLU A 406 -27.59 -7.55 -16.10
CA GLU A 406 -28.55 -8.42 -16.80
C GLU A 406 -29.27 -9.36 -15.83
N ARG A 407 -28.54 -9.96 -14.88
CA ARG A 407 -29.16 -10.79 -13.82
C ARG A 407 -30.16 -9.98 -13.00
N GLU A 408 -29.83 -8.74 -12.63
CA GLU A 408 -30.75 -7.86 -11.90
C GLU A 408 -32.06 -7.64 -12.67
N ARG A 409 -31.98 -7.37 -13.99
CA ARG A 409 -33.16 -7.23 -14.84
C ARG A 409 -34.04 -8.48 -14.85
N GLN A 410 -33.45 -9.67 -15.00
CA GLN A 410 -34.20 -10.91 -15.03
C GLN A 410 -34.84 -11.26 -13.67
N PHE A 411 -34.13 -11.02 -12.57
CA PHE A 411 -34.70 -11.22 -11.23
C PHE A 411 -35.80 -10.22 -10.89
N ALA A 412 -35.77 -9.01 -11.45
CA ALA A 412 -36.87 -8.06 -11.31
C ALA A 412 -38.16 -8.58 -11.94
N ILE A 413 -38.08 -9.18 -13.14
CA ILE A 413 -39.22 -9.82 -13.81
C ILE A 413 -39.71 -11.02 -13.00
N ALA A 414 -38.79 -11.87 -12.52
CA ALA A 414 -39.14 -13.04 -11.71
C ALA A 414 -39.83 -12.65 -10.39
N LEU A 415 -39.38 -11.56 -9.75
CA LEU A 415 -39.98 -11.03 -8.54
C LEU A 415 -41.41 -10.53 -8.78
N ASP A 416 -41.63 -9.74 -9.84
CA ASP A 416 -42.96 -9.24 -10.18
C ASP A 416 -43.95 -10.38 -10.46
N ALA A 417 -43.56 -11.33 -11.32
CA ALA A 417 -44.38 -12.50 -11.63
C ALA A 417 -44.68 -13.36 -10.38
N SER A 418 -43.66 -13.65 -9.56
CA SER A 418 -43.84 -14.46 -8.35
C SER A 418 -44.72 -13.77 -7.31
N ASN A 419 -44.66 -12.43 -7.24
CA ASN A 419 -45.49 -11.66 -6.31
C ASN A 419 -46.96 -11.74 -6.71
N ASN A 420 -47.27 -11.60 -8.00
CA ASN A 420 -48.63 -11.74 -8.52
C ASN A 420 -49.17 -13.16 -8.31
N SER A 421 -48.37 -14.20 -8.59
CA SER A 421 -48.75 -15.60 -8.36
C SER A 421 -49.07 -15.90 -6.90
N ALA A 422 -48.26 -15.40 -5.95
CA ALA A 422 -48.50 -15.60 -4.53
C ALA A 422 -49.78 -14.90 -4.05
N ILE A 423 -50.06 -13.67 -4.51
CA ILE A 423 -51.30 -12.95 -4.18
C ILE A 423 -52.54 -13.73 -4.66
N LEU A 424 -52.51 -14.20 -5.90
CA LEU A 424 -53.60 -14.99 -6.49
C LEU A 424 -53.80 -16.31 -5.73
N SER A 425 -52.72 -17.03 -5.45
CA SER A 425 -52.77 -18.32 -4.75
C SER A 425 -53.28 -18.18 -3.32
N ARG A 426 -52.88 -17.13 -2.57
CA ARG A 426 -53.44 -16.82 -1.25
C ARG A 426 -54.94 -16.61 -1.30
N SER A 427 -55.42 -15.85 -2.29
CA SER A 427 -56.85 -15.59 -2.46
C SER A 427 -57.61 -16.88 -2.75
N GLN A 428 -57.10 -17.72 -3.67
CA GLN A 428 -57.73 -19.00 -4.02
C GLN A 428 -57.72 -19.98 -2.85
N TYR A 429 -56.66 -20.02 -2.05
CA TYR A 429 -56.58 -20.92 -0.90
C TYR A 429 -57.60 -20.53 0.18
N ARG A 430 -57.74 -19.23 0.45
CA ARG A 430 -58.74 -18.70 1.39
C ARG A 430 -60.17 -18.99 0.95
N THR A 431 -60.45 -19.02 -0.35
CA THR A 431 -61.78 -19.36 -0.90
C THR A 431 -61.97 -20.85 -1.16
N GLY A 432 -60.98 -21.70 -0.84
CA GLY A 432 -61.06 -23.15 -1.03
C GLY A 432 -60.92 -23.63 -2.48
N LEU A 433 -60.47 -22.77 -3.40
CA LEU A 433 -60.28 -23.07 -4.82
C LEU A 433 -58.93 -23.74 -5.15
N THR A 434 -57.99 -23.77 -4.21
CA THR A 434 -56.69 -24.44 -4.36
C THR A 434 -56.26 -25.12 -3.05
N ASP A 435 -55.28 -26.02 -3.14
CA ASP A 435 -54.72 -26.76 -2.01
C ASP A 435 -53.55 -26.02 -1.35
N PHE A 436 -53.17 -26.46 -0.14
CA PHE A 436 -52.05 -25.84 0.58
C PHE A 436 -50.71 -26.05 -0.12
N THR A 437 -50.54 -27.19 -0.81
CA THR A 437 -49.31 -27.49 -1.55
C THR A 437 -49.03 -26.44 -2.62
N THR A 438 -50.05 -26.07 -3.41
CA THR A 438 -49.95 -25.02 -4.44
C THR A 438 -49.62 -23.66 -3.81
N LEU A 439 -50.29 -23.30 -2.71
CA LEU A 439 -49.98 -22.06 -1.97
C LEU A 439 -48.53 -22.04 -1.50
N ASN A 440 -48.08 -23.12 -0.84
CA ASN A 440 -46.72 -23.22 -0.32
C ASN A 440 -45.66 -23.12 -1.43
N GLN A 441 -45.93 -23.71 -2.61
CA GLN A 441 -45.06 -23.57 -3.78
C GLN A 441 -44.94 -22.12 -4.24
N GLN A 442 -46.05 -21.38 -4.34
CA GLN A 442 -46.02 -19.98 -4.76
C GLN A 442 -45.36 -19.07 -3.71
N GLU A 443 -45.59 -19.31 -2.41
CA GLU A 443 -44.90 -18.59 -1.32
C GLU A 443 -43.39 -18.81 -1.35
N THR A 444 -42.97 -20.07 -1.55
CA THR A 444 -41.56 -20.43 -1.62
C THR A 444 -40.90 -19.80 -2.85
N ALA A 445 -41.59 -19.80 -4.00
CA ALA A 445 -41.12 -19.15 -5.22
C ALA A 445 -40.97 -17.62 -5.02
N LEU A 446 -41.93 -16.96 -4.36
CA LEU A 446 -41.85 -15.54 -4.05
C LEU A 446 -40.68 -15.20 -3.12
N LEU A 447 -40.49 -15.96 -2.03
CA LEU A 447 -39.36 -15.73 -1.12
C LEU A 447 -38.02 -15.92 -1.85
N SER A 448 -37.91 -16.96 -2.68
CA SER A 448 -36.75 -17.20 -3.53
C SER A 448 -36.50 -16.04 -4.50
N ALA A 449 -37.53 -15.56 -5.19
CA ALA A 449 -37.42 -14.44 -6.14
C ALA A 449 -37.06 -13.11 -5.45
N ARG A 450 -37.61 -12.82 -4.26
CA ARG A 450 -37.25 -11.65 -3.43
C ARG A 450 -35.78 -11.69 -3.03
N ASN A 451 -35.31 -12.83 -2.54
CA ASN A 451 -33.92 -13.00 -2.15
C ASN A 451 -32.98 -12.96 -3.38
N GLY A 452 -33.38 -13.55 -4.50
CA GLY A 452 -32.65 -13.49 -5.77
C GLY A 452 -32.50 -12.07 -6.31
N ALA A 453 -33.58 -11.27 -6.32
CA ALA A 453 -33.54 -9.87 -6.73
C ALA A 453 -32.68 -9.01 -5.79
N THR A 454 -32.78 -9.25 -4.47
CA THR A 454 -31.95 -8.54 -3.48
C THR A 454 -30.47 -8.89 -3.65
N GLN A 455 -30.15 -10.16 -3.90
CA GLN A 455 -28.79 -10.63 -4.18
C GLN A 455 -28.25 -10.03 -5.48
N ALA A 456 -29.04 -10.04 -6.55
CA ALA A 456 -28.62 -9.49 -7.84
C ALA A 456 -28.30 -7.99 -7.77
N ARG A 457 -29.05 -7.22 -6.98
CA ARG A 457 -28.74 -5.81 -6.69
C ARG A 457 -27.41 -5.65 -5.96
N ALA A 458 -27.15 -6.49 -4.95
CA ALA A 458 -25.88 -6.48 -4.21
C ALA A 458 -24.71 -6.89 -5.11
N ASP A 459 -24.91 -7.89 -5.98
CA ASP A 459 -23.92 -8.34 -6.96
C ASP A 459 -23.57 -7.20 -7.93
N ALA A 460 -24.56 -6.46 -8.45
CA ALA A 460 -24.35 -5.32 -9.34
C ALA A 460 -23.58 -4.18 -8.66
N ALA A 461 -23.97 -3.81 -7.43
CA ALA A 461 -23.25 -2.80 -6.65
C ALA A 461 -21.81 -3.22 -6.33
N THR A 462 -21.59 -4.49 -6.00
CA THR A 462 -20.25 -5.03 -5.72
C THR A 462 -19.38 -5.09 -6.98
N ALA A 463 -19.96 -5.47 -8.13
CA ALA A 463 -19.26 -5.47 -9.42
C ALA A 463 -18.86 -4.05 -9.83
N LEU A 464 -19.71 -3.06 -9.56
CA LEU A 464 -19.40 -1.65 -9.80
C LEU A 464 -18.24 -1.15 -8.90
N ILE A 465 -18.24 -1.52 -7.61
CA ILE A 465 -17.11 -1.24 -6.71
C ILE A 465 -15.81 -1.86 -7.24
N ALA A 466 -15.87 -3.12 -7.69
CA ALA A 466 -14.71 -3.82 -8.24
C ALA A 466 -14.18 -3.15 -9.52
N LEU A 467 -15.07 -2.64 -10.38
CA LEU A 467 -14.68 -1.88 -11.56
C LEU A 467 -13.95 -0.58 -11.20
N TYR A 468 -14.47 0.18 -10.23
CA TYR A 468 -13.77 1.40 -9.79
C TYR A 468 -12.39 1.12 -9.20
N ALA A 469 -12.25 0.04 -8.42
CA ALA A 469 -10.96 -0.39 -7.90
C ALA A 469 -10.00 -0.83 -9.03
N ALA A 470 -10.48 -1.60 -10.01
CA ALA A 470 -9.69 -2.05 -11.15
C ALA A 470 -9.19 -0.89 -12.04
N LEU A 471 -9.97 0.19 -12.13
CA LEU A 471 -9.60 1.43 -12.83
C LEU A 471 -8.60 2.30 -12.04
N GLY A 472 -8.31 1.96 -10.78
CA GLY A 472 -7.43 2.76 -9.91
C GLY A 472 -8.11 3.97 -9.27
N GLY A 473 -9.44 3.92 -9.08
CA GLY A 473 -10.19 4.97 -8.37
C GLY A 473 -9.95 4.97 -6.87
N GLY A 474 -10.07 6.14 -6.23
CA GLY A 474 -9.87 6.31 -4.77
C GLY A 474 -8.64 7.13 -4.37
N TRP A 475 -7.89 7.66 -5.32
CA TRP A 475 -6.74 8.51 -5.05
C TRP A 475 -6.49 9.52 -6.17
N ASP A 476 -5.70 10.56 -5.89
CA ASP A 476 -5.32 11.57 -6.87
C ASP A 476 -4.07 11.13 -7.66
N SER A 477 -4.29 10.69 -8.90
CA SER A 477 -3.22 10.23 -9.80
C SER A 477 -2.31 11.34 -10.33
N THR A 478 -2.65 12.61 -10.11
CA THR A 478 -1.83 13.76 -10.55
C THR A 478 -0.68 14.07 -9.60
N VAL A 479 -0.74 13.56 -8.36
CA VAL A 479 0.23 13.84 -7.30
C VAL A 479 0.93 12.53 -6.88
N ILE A 480 2.23 12.61 -6.57
CA ILE A 480 2.94 11.50 -5.92
C ILE A 480 2.63 11.58 -4.42
N PRO A 481 2.04 10.55 -3.80
CA PRO A 481 1.74 10.60 -2.38
C PRO A 481 3.00 10.84 -1.55
N GLU A 482 2.95 11.85 -0.69
CA GLU A 482 4.05 12.21 0.20
C GLU A 482 3.71 11.89 1.65
N ALA A 483 4.75 11.53 2.42
CA ALA A 483 4.55 11.27 3.83
C ALA A 483 4.06 12.55 4.56
N PRO A 484 2.95 12.51 5.32
CA PRO A 484 2.60 13.64 6.16
C PRO A 484 3.72 13.86 7.19
N PRO A 485 4.04 15.13 7.54
CA PRO A 485 4.99 15.43 8.60
C PRO A 485 4.61 14.66 9.88
N SER A 486 5.60 14.21 10.65
CA SER A 486 5.34 13.65 11.96
C SER A 486 4.59 14.70 12.80
N ALA A 487 3.47 14.31 13.41
CA ALA A 487 2.94 15.11 14.50
C ALA A 487 4.05 15.24 15.56
N PRO A 488 4.29 16.42 16.14
CA PRO A 488 5.33 16.59 17.15
C PRO A 488 5.10 15.56 18.26
N ASN A 489 6.12 14.73 18.51
CA ASN A 489 6.08 13.71 19.53
C ASN A 489 5.79 14.37 20.88
N THR A 490 4.62 14.13 21.45
CA THR A 490 4.31 14.50 22.84
C THR A 490 5.10 13.68 23.87
N SER A 491 6.00 12.78 23.42
CA SER A 491 6.82 11.92 24.26
C SER A 491 8.23 12.43 24.55
N GLU A 492 8.67 13.56 23.99
CA GLU A 492 9.98 14.18 24.33
C GLU A 492 9.91 15.11 25.56
N ALA A 493 8.74 15.20 26.22
CA ALA A 493 8.57 15.87 27.50
C ALA A 493 8.37 14.84 28.62
N ARG A 494 9.39 14.04 28.94
CA ARG A 494 9.50 13.35 30.23
C ARG A 494 10.93 13.12 30.66
#